data_AF-A0A2E8E7V1-F1
#
_entry.id   AF-A0A2E8E7V1-F1
#
_cell.length_a   1.000
_cell.length_b   1.000
_cell.length_c   1.000
_cell.angle_alpha   90.00
_cell.angle_beta   90.00
_cell.angle_gamma   90.00
#
_symmetry.space_group_name_H-M   'P 1'
#
loop_
_entity.id
_entity.type
_entity.pdbx_description
1 polymer ?
#
loop_
_entity_poly.entity_id
_entity_poly.type
_entity_poly.pdbx_seq_one_letter_code
_entity_poly.pdbx_strand_id
1 'polypeptide(L)'
;MAVNEELVAFVRDALERGASRGEIEGVLTGAGWAAPYVREALGAFDDVDFPVPVPRPRPSLTARNSFLYLILFTTLYISAYNLGNLPFQLINTVFPDPAATAS
;
A
#
# COMPACT_ATOMS: atom_id res chain seq x y z
N MET A 1 1.18 7.17 -4.95
CA MET A 1 2.64 6.96 -5.02
C MET A 1 3.07 6.37 -3.69
N ALA A 2 3.84 5.28 -3.69
CA ALA A 2 4.51 4.84 -2.47
C ALA A 2 5.74 5.74 -2.27
N VAL A 3 5.84 6.38 -1.11
CA VAL A 3 7.07 7.07 -0.70
C VAL A 3 8.18 6.01 -0.65
N ASN A 4 9.32 6.30 -1.26
CA ASN A 4 10.45 5.37 -1.22
C ASN A 4 11.01 5.33 0.22
N GLU A 5 10.80 4.21 0.90
CA GLU A 5 11.20 4.02 2.31
C GLU A 5 12.73 4.10 2.48
N GLU A 6 13.50 3.68 1.47
CA GLU A 6 14.97 3.81 1.47
C GLU A 6 15.41 5.28 1.42
N LEU A 7 14.71 6.09 0.63
CA LEU A 7 14.99 7.53 0.53
C LEU A 7 14.72 8.24 1.87
N VAL A 8 13.64 7.87 2.55
CA VAL A 8 13.30 8.40 3.88
C VAL A 8 14.32 7.96 4.94
N ALA A 9 14.78 6.70 4.88
CA ALA A 9 15.80 6.19 5.79
C ALA A 9 17.14 6.92 5.59
N PHE A 10 17.55 7.16 4.34
CA PHE A 10 18.75 7.93 4.04
C PHE A 10 18.66 9.37 4.57
N VAL A 11 17.53 10.05 4.34
CA VAL A 11 17.31 11.41 4.85
C VAL A 11 17.37 11.45 6.37
N ARG A 12 16.78 10.47 7.06
CA ARG A 12 16.86 10.35 8.52
C ARG A 12 18.31 10.21 8.99
N ASP A 13 19.05 9.25 8.44
CA ASP A 13 20.43 8.98 8.83
C ASP A 13 21.35 10.18 8.55
N ALA A 14 21.09 10.92 7.47
CA ALA A 14 21.84 12.14 7.15
C ALA A 14 21.53 13.29 8.12
N LEU A 15 20.25 13.47 8.49
CA LEU A 15 19.84 14.46 9.50
C LEU A 15 20.37 14.11 10.90
N GLU A 16 20.38 12.83 11.29
CA GLU A 16 20.97 12.36 12.56
C GLU A 16 22.48 12.59 12.63
N ARG A 17 23.16 12.60 11.48
CA ARG A 17 24.60 12.93 11.38
C ARG A 17 24.87 14.44 11.32
N GLY A 18 23.84 15.29 11.41
CA GLY A 18 23.95 16.73 11.40
C GLY A 18 24.10 17.37 10.02
N ALA A 19 23.82 16.63 8.93
CA ALA A 19 23.81 17.22 7.59
C ALA A 19 22.63 18.18 7.42
N SER A 20 22.87 19.31 6.76
CA SER A 20 21.81 20.28 6.48
C SER A 20 20.86 19.75 5.39
N ARG A 21 19.59 20.20 5.42
CA ARG A 21 18.60 19.85 4.39
C ARG A 21 19.07 20.21 2.98
N GLY A 22 19.82 21.30 2.82
CA GLY A 22 20.36 21.75 1.53
C GLY A 22 21.47 20.82 1.00
N GLU A 23 22.33 20.29 1.87
CA GLU A 23 23.33 19.29 1.48
C GLU A 23 22.67 17.97 1.05
N ILE A 24 21.66 17.53 1.79
CA ILE A 24 20.89 16.32 1.49
C ILE A 24 20.15 16.46 0.15
N GLU A 25 19.52 17.62 -0.10
CA GLU A 25 18.86 17.92 -1.37
C GLU A 25 19.85 17.92 -2.54
N GLY A 26 21.04 18.51 -2.35
CA GLY A 26 22.10 18.55 -3.35
C GLY A 26 22.64 17.16 -3.70
N VAL A 27 22.90 16.32 -2.70
CA VAL A 27 23.36 14.93 -2.90
C VAL A 27 22.30 14.09 -3.61
N LEU A 28 21.04 14.18 -3.19
CA LEU A 28 19.96 13.41 -3.80
C LEU A 28 19.67 13.86 -5.23
N THR A 29 19.67 15.17 -5.49
CA THR A 29 19.48 15.70 -6.85
C THR A 29 20.66 15.35 -7.75
N GLY A 30 21.90 15.40 -7.24
CA GLY A 30 23.10 14.99 -7.95
C GLY A 30 23.14 13.48 -8.25
N ALA A 31 22.53 12.66 -7.39
CA ALA A 31 22.34 11.23 -7.62
C ALA A 31 21.20 10.90 -8.60
N GLY A 32 20.53 11.91 -9.16
CA GLY A 32 19.48 11.74 -10.16
C GLY A 32 18.08 11.51 -9.60
N TRP A 33 17.86 11.72 -8.30
CA TRP A 33 16.53 11.66 -7.73
C TRP A 33 15.66 12.83 -8.22
N ALA A 34 14.43 12.53 -8.62
CA ALA A 34 13.50 13.55 -9.03
C ALA A 34 13.10 14.45 -7.85
N ALA A 35 13.24 15.76 -8.05
CA ALA A 35 12.96 16.82 -7.07
C ALA A 35 11.65 16.66 -6.24
N PRO A 36 10.50 16.22 -6.80
CA PRO A 36 9.31 15.97 -5.97
C PRO A 36 9.51 14.89 -4.89
N TYR A 37 10.25 13.82 -5.18
CA TYR A 37 10.53 12.75 -4.21
C TYR A 37 11.48 13.20 -3.11
N VAL A 38 12.48 14.01 -3.45
CA VAL A 38 13.42 14.59 -2.48
C VAL A 38 12.71 15.52 -1.51
N ARG A 39 11.82 16.40 -2.02
CA ARG A 39 11.00 17.29 -1.18
C ARG A 39 10.03 16.52 -0.29
N GLU A 40 9.43 15.44 -0.80
CA GLU A 40 8.53 14.59 -0.02
C GLU A 40 9.28 13.88 1.13
N ALA A 41 10.49 13.38 0.87
CA ALA A 41 11.34 12.75 1.89
C ALA A 41 11.86 13.76 2.94
N LEU A 42 12.30 14.95 2.51
CA LEU A 42 12.71 16.03 3.41
C LEU A 42 11.53 16.58 4.24
N GLY A 43 10.33 16.64 3.65
CA GLY A 43 9.11 17.09 4.31
C GLY A 43 8.57 16.13 5.38
N ALA A 44 9.10 14.91 5.44
CA ALA A 44 8.77 13.91 6.46
C ALA A 44 9.33 14.23 7.85
N PHE A 45 10.34 15.09 7.94
CA PHE A 45 11.01 15.49 9.18
C PHE A 45 10.74 16.98 9.45
N ASP A 46 10.45 17.34 10.70
CA ASP A 46 10.17 18.73 11.07
C ASP A 46 11.46 19.54 11.32
N ASP A 47 11.38 20.85 11.15
CA ASP A 47 12.50 21.81 11.36
C ASP A 47 12.39 22.45 12.74
N VAL A 48 12.19 21.61 13.76
CA VAL A 48 12.18 22.07 15.15
C VAL A 48 13.64 22.02 15.63
N ASP A 49 14.10 23.11 16.25
CA ASP A 49 15.42 23.23 16.86
C ASP A 49 15.50 22.30 18.09
N PHE A 50 15.63 21.01 17.80
CA PHE A 50 15.78 19.92 18.74
C PHE A 50 16.98 19.10 18.23
N PRO A 51 17.93 18.70 19.09
CA PRO A 51 19.18 18.05 18.67
C PRO A 51 18.98 16.70 17.95
N VAL A 52 17.72 16.24 17.81
CA VAL A 52 17.34 15.01 17.14
C VAL A 52 16.11 15.30 16.25
N PRO A 53 16.12 14.92 14.96
CA PRO A 53 15.00 15.18 14.06
C PRO A 53 13.71 14.53 14.56
N VAL A 54 12.68 15.35 14.81
CA VAL A 54 11.38 14.89 15.33
C VAL A 54 10.54 14.35 14.16
N PRO A 55 10.08 13.08 14.20
CA PRO A 55 9.23 12.51 13.17
C PRO A 55 7.87 13.22 13.12
N ARG A 56 7.44 13.71 11.96
CA ARG A 56 6.08 14.24 11.82
C ARG A 56 5.05 13.09 11.86
N PRO A 57 3.94 13.25 12.60
CA PRO A 57 2.85 12.28 12.56
C PRO A 57 2.27 12.25 11.14
N ARG A 58 2.51 11.16 10.43
CA ARG A 58 1.93 10.93 9.11
C ARG A 58 0.49 10.47 9.28
N PRO A 59 -0.50 11.08 8.61
CA PRO A 59 -1.79 10.45 8.44
C PRO A 59 -1.57 9.19 7.59
N SER A 60 -1.59 8.03 8.24
CA SER A 60 -1.58 6.75 7.55
C SER A 60 -2.77 6.71 6.62
N LEU A 61 -2.53 6.42 5.33
CA LEU A 61 -3.56 6.24 4.30
C LEU A 61 -4.39 4.96 4.54
N THR A 62 -4.95 4.82 5.74
CA THR A 62 -5.77 3.68 6.19
C THR A 62 -6.98 3.50 5.27
N ALA A 63 -7.60 4.61 4.83
CA ALA A 63 -8.78 4.56 3.98
C ALA A 63 -8.55 3.83 2.65
N ARG A 64 -7.42 4.07 1.97
CA ARG A 64 -7.11 3.40 0.68
C ARG A 64 -6.91 1.90 0.89
N ASN A 65 -6.16 1.51 1.91
CA ASN A 65 -5.88 0.10 2.17
C ASN A 65 -7.16 -0.65 2.58
N SER A 66 -7.99 -0.08 3.47
CA SER A 66 -9.27 -0.69 3.84
C SER A 66 -10.22 -0.84 2.65
N PHE A 67 -10.28 0.15 1.77
CA PHE A 67 -11.08 0.07 0.54
C PHE A 67 -10.60 -1.05 -0.40
N LEU A 68 -9.29 -1.17 -0.60
CA LEU A 68 -8.71 -2.26 -1.40
C LEU A 68 -9.01 -3.63 -0.79
N TYR A 69 -8.90 -3.78 0.53
CA TYR A 69 -9.25 -5.03 1.20
C TYR A 69 -10.73 -5.36 1.10
N LEU A 70 -11.63 -4.38 1.19
CA LEU A 70 -13.06 -4.60 0.99
C LEU A 70 -13.35 -5.16 -0.41
N ILE A 71 -12.75 -4.57 -1.46
CA ILE A 71 -12.89 -5.06 -2.83
C ILE A 71 -12.30 -6.46 -2.97
N LEU A 72 -11.13 -6.70 -2.40
CA LEU A 72 -10.47 -8.01 -2.44
C LEU A 72 -11.34 -9.09 -1.80
N PHE A 73 -11.86 -8.83 -0.60
CA PHE A 73 -12.76 -9.74 0.11
C PHE A 73 -14.07 -9.95 -0.66
N THR A 74 -14.65 -8.90 -1.23
CA THR A 74 -15.87 -9.01 -2.03
C THR A 74 -15.65 -9.89 -3.27
N THR A 75 -14.56 -9.66 -4.00
CA THR A 75 -14.19 -10.44 -5.18
C THR A 75 -13.92 -11.90 -4.82
N LEU A 76 -13.20 -12.13 -3.72
CA LEU A 76 -12.93 -13.46 -3.20
C LEU A 76 -14.22 -14.20 -2.80
N TYR A 77 -15.14 -13.51 -2.12
CA TYR A 77 -16.44 -14.06 -1.74
C TYR A 77 -17.26 -14.49 -2.95
N ILE A 78 -17.37 -13.63 -3.97
CA ILE A 78 -18.08 -13.96 -5.21
C ILE A 78 -17.43 -15.18 -5.88
N SER A 79 -16.10 -15.23 -5.95
CA SER A 79 -15.38 -16.36 -6.54
C SER A 79 -15.63 -17.65 -5.77
N ALA A 80 -15.50 -17.64 -4.44
CA ALA A 80 -15.74 -18.80 -3.59
C ALA A 80 -17.19 -19.30 -3.66
N TYR A 81 -18.15 -18.37 -3.67
CA TYR A 81 -19.57 -18.70 -3.80
C TYR A 81 -19.87 -19.39 -5.14
N ASN A 82 -19.41 -18.81 -6.25
CA ASN A 82 -19.60 -19.41 -7.58
C ASN A 82 -18.88 -20.75 -7.69
N LEU A 83 -17.66 -20.85 -7.16
CA LEU A 83 -16.89 -22.10 -7.16
C LEU A 83 -17.57 -23.19 -6.33
N GLY A 84 -18.20 -22.84 -5.21
CA GLY A 84 -19.00 -23.76 -4.42
C GLY A 84 -20.30 -24.18 -5.11
N ASN A 85 -20.94 -23.27 -5.84
CA ASN A 85 -22.22 -23.55 -6.50
C ASN A 85 -22.09 -24.37 -7.79
N LEU A 86 -21.00 -24.16 -8.54
CA LEU A 86 -20.70 -24.89 -9.78
C LEU A 86 -20.74 -26.42 -9.67
N PRO A 87 -20.11 -27.08 -8.67
CA PRO A 87 -20.15 -28.53 -8.56
C PRO A 87 -21.56 -29.05 -8.26
N PHE A 88 -22.37 -28.34 -7.47
CA PHE A 88 -23.76 -28.74 -7.26
C PHE A 88 -24.58 -28.66 -8.54
N GLN A 89 -24.40 -27.59 -9.32
CA GLN A 89 -25.04 -27.48 -10.64
C GLN A 89 -24.56 -28.57 -11.61
N LEU A 90 -23.26 -28.87 -11.61
CA LEU A 90 -22.68 -29.93 -12.43
C LEU A 90 -23.24 -31.30 -12.03
N ILE A 91 -23.35 -31.59 -10.74
CA ILE A 91 -23.95 -32.83 -10.23
C ILE A 91 -25.41 -32.95 -10.70
N ASN A 92 -26.21 -31.91 -10.52
CA ASN A 92 -27.62 -31.92 -10.96
C ASN A 92 -27.76 -32.08 -12.48
N THR A 93 -26.76 -31.64 -13.26
CA THR A 93 -26.75 -31.80 -14.71
C THR A 93 -26.34 -33.21 -15.14
N VAL A 94 -25.35 -33.80 -14.47
CA VAL A 94 -24.81 -35.13 -14.80
C VAL A 94 -25.69 -36.26 -14.21
N PHE A 95 -26.32 -36.02 -13.08
CA PHE A 95 -27.25 -36.93 -12.39
C PHE A 95 -28.62 -36.25 -12.24
N PRO A 96 -29.40 -36.13 -13.33
CA PRO A 96 -30.73 -35.54 -13.27
C PRO A 96 -31.66 -36.40 -12.38
N ASP A 97 -32.45 -35.73 -11.55
CA ASP A 97 -33.35 -36.36 -10.59
C ASP A 97 -34.42 -37.22 -11.31
N PRO A 98 -34.46 -38.55 -11.10
CA PRO A 98 -35.45 -39.42 -11.72
C PRO A 98 -36.89 -39.18 -11.23
N ALA A 99 -37.11 -38.42 -10.15
CA ALA A 99 -38.44 -38.00 -9.71
C ALA A 99 -38.95 -36.74 -10.44
N ALA A 100 -38.07 -35.95 -11.09
CA ALA A 100 -38.45 -34.72 -11.80
C ALA A 100 -39.12 -34.97 -13.16
N THR A 101 -39.00 -36.17 -13.71
CA THR A 101 -39.64 -36.59 -14.98
C THR A 101 -40.97 -37.32 -14.78
N ALA A 102 -41.43 -37.47 -13.54
CA ALA A 102 -42.71 -38.09 -13.20
C ALA A 102 -43.76 -37.04 -12.80
N SER A 103 -44.15 -36.17 -13.75
CA SER A 103 -45.37 -35.34 -13.67
C SER A 103 -45.89 -35.03 -15.07
#